data_AF-A0A6J4V3H7-F1
#
_entry.id   AF-A0A6J4V3H7-F1
#
_cell.length_a   1.000
_cell.length_b   1.000
_cell.length_c   1.000
_cell.angle_alpha   90.00
_cell.angle_beta   90.00
_cell.angle_gamma   90.00
#
_symmetry.space_group_name_H-M   'P 1'
#
loop_
_entity.id
_entity.type
_entity.pdbx_description
1 polymer ?
#
loop_
_entity_poly.entity_id
_entity_poly.type
_entity_poly.pdbx_seq_one_letter_code
_entity_poly.pdbx_strand_id
1 'polypeptide(L)'
;MTPLEEFLGKHGGTPFRHSRLLVPGLRSGRWVLEDHPRAGTASLPCRHFREVYQLRYRRLDEPDPGLGPYLRAARADALALCEEAARTPGEPVEVWSFFMAPYLHLDVFVAGRSQRVLGCVRGVDSQHEEEAEADEEVRRTLALP
;
A
#
# COMPACT_ATOMS: atom_id res chain seq x y z
N MET A 1 -10.86 21.56 -8.79
CA MET A 1 -10.77 20.10 -8.70
C MET A 1 -9.89 19.77 -7.52
N THR A 2 -10.41 19.03 -6.55
CA THR A 2 -9.62 18.54 -5.42
C THR A 2 -8.72 17.38 -5.86
N PRO A 3 -7.62 17.07 -5.16
CA PRO A 3 -6.79 15.90 -5.48
C PRO A 3 -7.58 14.59 -5.46
N LEU A 4 -8.57 14.46 -4.58
CA LEU A 4 -9.45 13.30 -4.53
C LEU A 4 -10.33 13.18 -5.79
N GLU A 5 -10.90 14.29 -6.26
CA GLU A 5 -11.67 14.33 -7.51
C GLU A 5 -10.79 14.00 -8.72
N GLU A 6 -9.54 14.47 -8.72
CA GLU A 6 -8.56 14.14 -9.76
C GLU A 6 -8.29 12.62 -9.80
N PHE A 7 -7.99 12.02 -8.65
CA PHE A 7 -7.76 10.58 -8.55
C PHE A 7 -8.99 9.79 -9.03
N LEU A 8 -10.19 10.15 -8.57
CA LEU A 8 -11.43 9.49 -8.98
C LEU A 8 -11.72 9.66 -10.47
N GLY A 9 -11.44 10.84 -11.04
CA GLY A 9 -11.62 11.12 -12.47
C GLY A 9 -10.68 10.31 -13.35
N LYS A 10 -9.40 10.19 -12.97
CA LYS A 10 -8.38 9.47 -13.73
C LYS A 10 -8.42 7.95 -13.52
N HIS A 11 -8.67 7.50 -12.29
CA HIS A 11 -8.46 6.10 -11.90
C HIS A 11 -9.72 5.41 -11.37
N GLY A 12 -10.79 6.13 -11.06
CA GLY A 12 -12.01 5.56 -10.46
C GLY A 12 -12.78 4.56 -11.34
N GLY A 13 -12.49 4.52 -12.65
CA GLY A 13 -13.02 3.52 -13.59
C GLY A 13 -12.06 2.37 -13.91
N THR A 14 -10.80 2.45 -13.47
CA THR A 14 -9.78 1.47 -13.82
C THR A 14 -9.78 0.33 -12.80
N PRO A 15 -9.83 -0.95 -13.22
CA PRO A 15 -9.68 -2.06 -12.30
C PRO A 15 -8.22 -2.15 -11.82
N PHE A 16 -8.05 -2.18 -10.50
CA PHE A 16 -6.78 -2.47 -9.85
C PHE A 16 -7.06 -3.18 -8.53
N ARG A 17 -6.01 -3.67 -7.87
CA ARG A 17 -6.17 -4.37 -6.60
C ARG A 17 -6.83 -3.44 -5.55
N HIS A 18 -7.79 -3.96 -4.79
CA HIS A 18 -8.58 -3.20 -3.81
C HIS A 18 -9.47 -2.07 -4.38
N SER A 19 -9.53 -1.86 -5.70
CA SER A 19 -10.34 -0.78 -6.28
C SER A 19 -11.83 -0.91 -5.95
N ARG A 20 -12.35 -2.14 -5.85
CA ARG A 20 -13.73 -2.45 -5.45
C ARG A 20 -14.05 -2.06 -3.99
N LEU A 21 -13.03 -1.91 -3.14
CA LEU A 21 -13.16 -1.43 -1.77
C LEU A 21 -12.90 0.07 -1.70
N LEU A 22 -11.81 0.52 -2.29
CA LEU A 22 -11.33 1.90 -2.21
C LEU A 22 -12.28 2.87 -2.91
N VAL A 23 -12.61 2.65 -4.19
CA VAL A 23 -13.37 3.63 -5.00
C VAL A 23 -14.78 3.88 -4.43
N PRO A 24 -15.59 2.86 -4.08
CA PRO A 24 -16.88 3.11 -3.45
C PRO A 24 -16.75 3.81 -2.10
N GLY A 25 -15.73 3.45 -1.31
CA GLY A 25 -15.54 4.07 0.00
C GLY A 25 -15.01 5.51 -0.07
N LEU A 26 -14.23 5.88 -1.10
CA LEU A 26 -13.87 7.27 -1.37
C LEU A 26 -15.13 8.09 -1.73
N ARG A 27 -16.00 7.54 -2.59
CA ARG A 27 -17.27 8.20 -2.96
C ARG A 27 -18.24 8.37 -1.79
N SER A 28 -18.20 7.45 -0.82
CA SER A 28 -19.04 7.53 0.39
C SER A 28 -18.37 8.28 1.55
N GLY A 29 -17.15 8.82 1.37
CA GLY A 29 -16.39 9.49 2.43
C GLY A 29 -15.84 8.57 3.53
N ARG A 30 -15.83 7.25 3.33
CA ARG A 30 -15.28 6.27 4.28
C ARG A 30 -13.76 6.20 4.25
N TRP A 31 -13.17 6.41 3.07
CA TRP A 31 -11.73 6.59 2.92
C TRP A 31 -11.42 8.07 2.78
N VAL A 32 -10.33 8.50 3.41
CA VAL A 32 -9.79 9.85 3.32
C VAL A 32 -8.48 9.80 2.55
N LEU A 33 -8.24 10.79 1.70
CA LEU A 33 -6.94 10.99 1.06
C LEU A 33 -6.01 11.64 2.09
N GLU A 34 -4.94 10.94 2.46
CA GLU A 34 -3.96 11.36 3.46
C GLU A 34 -2.79 12.10 2.80
N ASP A 35 -2.23 11.55 1.73
CA ASP A 35 -1.18 12.18 0.94
C ASP A 35 -1.35 11.93 -0.56
N HIS A 36 -0.78 12.82 -1.38
CA HIS A 36 -0.92 12.81 -2.82
C HIS A 36 0.32 13.41 -3.50
N PRO A 37 0.56 13.07 -4.79
CA PRO A 37 1.66 13.64 -5.55
C PRO A 37 1.53 15.16 -5.67
N ARG A 38 2.60 15.88 -5.33
CA ARG A 38 2.64 17.35 -5.44
C ARG A 38 3.41 17.77 -6.68
N ALA A 39 2.90 18.76 -7.40
CA ALA A 39 3.61 19.32 -8.54
C ALA A 39 4.99 19.87 -8.10
N GLY A 40 6.04 19.52 -8.84
CA GLY A 40 7.40 20.01 -8.58
C GLY A 40 8.19 19.21 -7.54
N THR A 41 7.64 18.17 -6.91
CA THR A 41 8.43 17.25 -6.08
C THR A 41 9.10 16.18 -6.94
N ALA A 42 10.34 15.83 -6.58
CA ALA A 42 11.08 14.79 -7.26
C ALA A 42 10.41 13.43 -7.03
N SER A 43 9.79 12.88 -8.07
CA SER A 43 9.21 11.53 -8.04
C SER A 43 10.30 10.47 -8.26
N LEU A 44 10.27 9.42 -7.45
CA LEU A 44 11.21 8.31 -7.57
C LEU A 44 10.78 7.37 -8.70
N PRO A 45 11.72 6.75 -9.44
CA PRO A 45 11.40 5.88 -10.55
C PRO A 45 10.87 4.52 -10.09
N CYS A 46 10.11 3.82 -10.95
CA CYS A 46 9.58 2.47 -10.69
C CYS A 46 10.62 1.50 -10.12
N ARG A 47 11.86 1.54 -10.62
CA ARG A 47 12.96 0.68 -10.10
C ARG A 47 13.21 0.87 -8.60
N HIS A 48 13.07 2.10 -8.09
CA HIS A 48 13.29 2.39 -6.67
C HIS A 48 12.25 1.69 -5.81
N PHE A 49 10.98 1.83 -6.15
CA PHE A 49 9.89 1.16 -5.43
C PHE A 49 9.99 -0.36 -5.53
N ARG A 50 10.34 -0.89 -6.70
CA ARG A 50 10.62 -2.32 -6.85
C ARG A 50 11.73 -2.78 -5.89
N GLU A 51 12.86 -2.09 -5.83
CA GLU A 51 13.98 -2.45 -4.94
C GLU A 51 13.56 -2.41 -3.46
N VAL A 52 12.89 -1.34 -3.03
CA VAL A 52 12.40 -1.18 -1.65
C VAL A 52 11.43 -2.29 -1.28
N TYR A 53 10.42 -2.55 -2.10
CA TYR A 53 9.39 -3.56 -1.82
C TYR A 53 9.93 -4.99 -1.97
N GLN A 54 10.84 -5.25 -2.90
CA GLN A 54 11.53 -6.54 -2.97
C GLN A 54 12.33 -6.83 -1.69
N LEU A 55 13.00 -5.82 -1.12
CA LEU A 55 13.74 -5.99 0.13
C LEU A 55 12.83 -6.15 1.35
N ARG A 56 11.80 -5.31 1.49
CA ARG A 56 10.84 -5.37 2.61
C ARG A 56 10.13 -6.72 2.64
N TYR A 57 9.72 -7.24 1.49
CA TYR A 57 8.88 -8.44 1.42
C TYR A 57 9.66 -9.74 1.17
N ARG A 58 10.95 -9.70 0.80
CA ARG A 58 11.85 -10.88 0.90
C ARG A 58 11.94 -11.42 2.32
N ARG A 59 11.88 -10.54 3.32
CA ARG A 59 11.85 -10.94 4.74
C ARG A 59 10.57 -11.69 5.13
N LEU A 60 9.55 -11.65 4.27
CA LEU A 60 8.27 -12.34 4.44
C LEU A 60 8.17 -13.59 3.54
N ASP A 61 9.28 -13.98 2.87
CA ASP A 61 9.39 -15.26 2.14
C ASP A 61 9.66 -16.44 3.08
N GLU A 62 10.10 -16.18 4.31
CA GLU A 62 10.17 -17.22 5.32
C GLU A 62 8.74 -17.66 5.66
N PRO A 63 8.42 -18.96 5.54
CA PRO A 63 7.15 -19.48 5.99
C PRO A 63 7.10 -19.40 7.51
N ASP A 64 6.78 -18.22 8.01
CA ASP A 64 6.45 -18.00 9.39
C ASP A 64 4.96 -18.34 9.57
N PRO A 65 4.62 -19.44 10.26
CA PRO A 65 3.23 -19.75 10.59
C PRO A 65 2.57 -18.67 11.46
N GLY A 66 3.35 -17.80 12.11
CA GLY A 66 2.91 -16.61 12.84
C GLY A 66 2.55 -15.41 11.94
N LEU A 67 2.92 -15.42 10.66
CA LEU A 67 2.57 -14.33 9.74
C LEU A 67 1.05 -14.29 9.58
N GLY A 68 0.40 -13.26 10.12
CA GLY A 68 -1.05 -13.12 10.05
C GLY A 68 -1.58 -13.04 8.61
N PRO A 69 -2.89 -13.33 8.38
CA PRO A 69 -3.53 -13.17 7.07
C PRO A 69 -3.31 -11.79 6.42
N TYR A 70 -3.18 -10.75 7.24
CA TYR A 70 -2.90 -9.38 6.82
C TYR A 70 -1.55 -9.25 6.11
N LEU A 71 -0.47 -9.73 6.75
CA LEU A 71 0.89 -9.65 6.22
C LEU A 71 1.05 -10.45 4.93
N ARG A 72 0.41 -11.63 4.84
CA ARG A 72 0.34 -12.41 3.59
C ARG A 72 -0.33 -11.62 2.46
N ALA A 73 -1.40 -10.90 2.77
CA ALA A 73 -2.10 -10.10 1.78
C ALA A 73 -1.26 -8.90 1.33
N ALA A 74 -0.61 -8.18 2.27
CA ALA A 74 0.31 -7.09 1.96
C ALA A 74 1.50 -7.56 1.09
N ARG A 75 2.05 -8.76 1.36
CA ARG A 75 3.08 -9.39 0.51
C ARG A 75 2.60 -9.62 -0.91
N ALA A 76 1.40 -10.20 -1.07
CA ALA A 76 0.84 -10.42 -2.40
C ALA A 76 0.61 -9.10 -3.17
N ASP A 77 0.25 -8.04 -2.45
CA ASP A 77 0.08 -6.70 -3.02
C ASP A 77 1.43 -6.11 -3.50
N ALA A 78 2.46 -6.24 -2.67
CA ALA A 78 3.82 -5.77 -2.97
C ALA A 78 4.47 -6.51 -4.15
N LEU A 79 4.29 -7.83 -4.25
CA LEU A 79 4.79 -8.61 -5.37
C LEU A 79 4.14 -8.18 -6.68
N ALA A 80 2.82 -7.97 -6.70
CA ALA A 80 2.11 -7.47 -7.87
C ALA A 80 2.62 -6.07 -8.30
N LEU A 81 2.86 -5.17 -7.33
CA LEU A 81 3.50 -3.87 -7.60
C LEU A 81 4.88 -4.05 -8.25
N CYS A 82 5.71 -4.94 -7.72
CA CYS A 82 7.06 -5.17 -8.24
C CYS A 82 7.05 -5.70 -9.68
N GLU A 83 6.13 -6.61 -10.00
CA GLU A 83 5.94 -7.14 -11.35
C GLU A 83 5.56 -6.04 -12.35
N GLU A 84 4.61 -5.17 -11.97
CA GLU A 84 4.17 -4.07 -12.83
C GLU A 84 5.22 -2.96 -12.97
N ALA A 85 5.93 -2.62 -11.89
CA ALA A 85 7.00 -1.64 -11.88
C ALA A 85 8.22 -2.09 -12.73
N ALA A 86 8.44 -3.40 -12.84
CA ALA A 86 9.52 -3.95 -13.67
C ALA A 86 9.32 -3.69 -15.17
N ARG A 87 8.09 -3.44 -15.63
CA ARG A 87 7.78 -3.16 -17.05
C ARG A 87 8.21 -1.78 -17.51
N THR A 88 8.25 -0.79 -16.61
CA THR A 88 8.63 0.60 -16.93
C THR A 88 9.61 1.18 -15.89
N PRO A 89 10.82 0.61 -15.73
CA PRO A 89 11.69 0.85 -14.58
C PRO A 89 12.18 2.30 -14.42
N GLY A 90 12.22 3.08 -15.50
CA GLY A 90 12.64 4.48 -15.50
C GLY A 90 11.50 5.50 -15.36
N GLU A 91 10.25 5.05 -15.33
CA GLU A 91 9.10 5.94 -15.22
C GLU A 91 8.96 6.44 -13.77
N PRO A 92 8.72 7.75 -13.54
CA PRO A 92 8.44 8.26 -12.21
C PRO A 92 7.15 7.63 -11.66
N VAL A 93 7.08 7.47 -10.34
CA VAL A 93 5.89 6.95 -9.66
C VAL A 93 5.27 8.04 -8.81
N GLU A 94 3.96 8.17 -8.97
CA GLU A 94 3.04 8.97 -8.17
C GLU A 94 2.40 8.07 -7.12
N VAL A 95 2.50 8.43 -5.84
CA VAL A 95 1.92 7.65 -4.73
C VAL A 95 0.75 8.42 -4.14
N TRP A 96 -0.37 7.74 -4.00
CA TRP A 96 -1.60 8.26 -3.40
C TRP A 96 -1.92 7.43 -2.16
N SER A 97 -1.93 8.07 -0.99
CA SER A 97 -2.10 7.40 0.29
C SER A 97 -3.50 7.65 0.84
N PHE A 98 -4.18 6.56 1.19
CA PHE A 98 -5.56 6.60 1.67
C PHE A 98 -5.68 5.93 3.03
N PHE A 99 -6.47 6.52 3.91
CA PHE A 99 -6.74 6.02 5.25
C PHE A 99 -8.23 5.75 5.46
N MET A 100 -8.55 4.64 6.13
CA MET A 100 -9.86 4.36 6.71
C MET A 100 -9.66 4.01 8.18
N ALA A 101 -10.30 4.80 9.05
CA ALA A 101 -10.31 4.54 10.47
C ALA A 101 -10.93 3.15 10.79
N PRO A 102 -10.42 2.44 11.81
CA PRO A 102 -9.36 2.90 12.72
C PRO A 102 -7.92 2.68 12.24
N TYR A 103 -7.64 1.75 11.32
CA TYR A 103 -6.26 1.28 11.08
C TYR A 103 -5.92 0.86 9.63
N LEU A 104 -6.78 1.16 8.65
CA LEU A 104 -6.56 0.68 7.28
C LEU A 104 -5.87 1.74 6.43
N HIS A 105 -4.66 1.44 5.95
CA HIS A 105 -3.93 2.27 4.99
C HIS A 105 -3.80 1.56 3.65
N LEU A 106 -4.00 2.29 2.56
CA LEU A 106 -3.76 1.84 1.19
C LEU A 106 -2.94 2.88 0.42
N ASP A 107 -1.83 2.44 -0.15
CA ASP A 107 -1.04 3.23 -1.09
C ASP A 107 -1.30 2.78 -2.52
N VAL A 108 -1.75 3.69 -3.38
CA VAL A 108 -1.93 3.44 -4.80
C VAL A 108 -0.76 4.05 -5.56
N PHE A 109 -0.02 3.21 -6.27
CA PHE A 109 1.13 3.59 -7.06
C PHE A 109 0.70 3.75 -8.51
N VAL A 110 0.93 4.93 -9.06
CA VAL A 110 0.57 5.30 -10.44
C VAL A 110 1.83 5.68 -11.19
N ALA A 111 1.97 5.19 -12.41
CA ALA A 111 3.07 5.54 -13.28
C ALA A 111 2.86 6.97 -13.79
N GLY A 112 3.74 7.91 -13.44
CA GLY A 112 3.49 9.34 -13.61
C GLY A 112 3.33 9.80 -15.06
N ARG A 113 3.89 9.07 -16.05
CA ARG A 113 3.76 9.46 -17.47
C ARG A 113 2.57 8.80 -18.15
N SER A 114 2.45 7.48 -17.98
CA SER A 114 1.39 6.66 -18.60
C SER A 114 0.09 6.70 -17.82
N GLN A 115 0.10 7.22 -16.59
CA GLN A 115 -1.02 7.32 -15.66
C GLN A 115 -1.68 5.95 -15.37
N ARG A 116 -0.93 4.86 -15.58
CA ARG A 116 -1.35 3.50 -15.31
C ARG A 116 -1.15 3.17 -13.84
N VAL A 117 -2.13 2.53 -13.21
CA VAL A 117 -1.98 2.00 -11.86
C VAL A 117 -0.99 0.82 -11.89
N LEU A 118 0.10 0.95 -11.13
CA LEU A 118 1.14 -0.06 -10.96
C LEU A 118 0.76 -1.05 -9.88
N GLY A 119 0.09 -0.59 -8.81
CA GLY A 119 -0.29 -1.44 -7.70
C GLY A 119 -1.04 -0.68 -6.63
N CYS A 120 -1.64 -1.43 -5.72
CA CYS A 120 -2.28 -0.90 -4.52
C CYS A 120 -1.86 -1.79 -3.36
N VAL A 121 -1.10 -1.23 -2.43
CA VAL A 121 -0.47 -1.97 -1.32
C VAL A 121 -1.09 -1.54 -0.01
N ARG A 122 -1.41 -2.52 0.84
CA ARG A 122 -1.78 -2.25 2.23
C ARG A 122 -0.57 -1.74 3.00
N GLY A 123 -0.75 -0.62 3.70
CA GLY A 123 0.25 -0.12 4.62
C GLY A 123 0.47 -1.16 5.72
N VAL A 124 1.68 -1.73 5.79
CA VAL A 124 2.10 -2.47 6.98
C VAL A 124 2.64 -1.41 7.90
N ASP A 125 1.75 -0.82 8.69
CA ASP A 125 2.14 0.25 9.58
C ASP A 125 3.15 -0.31 10.59
N SER A 126 4.25 0.39 10.81
CA SER A 126 5.23 0.07 11.85
C SER A 126 4.58 0.09 13.25
N GLN A 127 3.39 0.68 13.40
CA GLN A 127 2.58 0.60 14.61
C GLN A 127 1.96 -0.80 14.85
N HIS A 128 1.83 -1.63 13.82
CA HIS A 128 1.40 -3.03 13.99
C HIS A 128 2.55 -3.96 14.37
N GLU A 129 3.81 -3.56 14.20
CA GLU A 129 4.94 -4.26 14.82
C GLU A 129 4.90 -4.04 16.34
N GLU A 130 4.62 -2.81 16.80
CA GLU A 130 4.46 -2.50 18.24
C GLU A 130 3.21 -3.13 18.88
N GLU A 131 2.04 -3.11 18.21
CA GLU A 131 0.83 -3.75 18.76
C GLU A 131 0.91 -5.28 18.73
N ALA A 132 1.55 -5.89 17.71
CA ALA A 132 1.75 -7.34 17.68
C ALA A 132 2.79 -7.82 18.71
N GLU A 133 3.87 -7.05 18.93
CA GLU A 133 4.81 -7.31 20.03
C GLU A 133 4.14 -7.12 21.40
N ALA A 134 3.34 -6.07 21.58
CA ALA A 134 2.62 -5.83 22.83
C ALA A 134 1.60 -6.95 23.14
N ASP A 135 0.85 -7.43 22.14
CA ASP A 135 -0.09 -8.55 22.31
C ASP A 135 0.62 -9.88 22.60
N GLU A 136 1.81 -10.11 22.02
CA GLU A 136 2.62 -11.30 22.31
C GLU A 136 3.30 -11.23 23.68
N GLU A 137 3.77 -10.06 24.12
CA GLU A 137 4.35 -9.84 25.44
C GLU A 137 3.30 -9.98 26.55
N VAL A 138 2.09 -9.46 26.32
CA VAL A 138 0.94 -9.66 27.23
C VAL A 138 0.57 -11.14 27.30
N ARG A 139 0.57 -11.87 26.18
CA ARG A 139 0.32 -13.32 26.18
C ARG A 139 1.43 -14.10 26.90
N ARG A 140 2.71 -13.76 26.75
CA ARG A 140 3.81 -14.39 27.52
C ARG A 140 3.70 -14.12 29.01
N THR A 141 3.30 -12.91 29.39
CA THR A 141 3.15 -12.51 30.79
C THR A 141 1.94 -13.20 31.45
N LEU A 142 0.85 -13.40 30.69
CA LEU A 142 -0.37 -14.08 31.15
C LEU A 142 -0.33 -15.61 31.01
N ALA A 143 0.64 -16.16 30.26
CA ALA A 143 0.86 -17.60 30.09
C ALA A 143 2.02 -18.15 30.95
N LEU A 144 2.34 -17.49 32.07
CA LEU A 144 3.19 -18.10 33.10
C LEU A 144 2.40 -19.22 33.82
N PRO A 145 3.04 -20.38 34.09
CA PRO A 145 2.41 -21.52 34.78
C PRO A 145 1.99 -21.22 36.21
#